data_AF-A0A9W9ZHD4-F1
#
_entry.id   AF-A0A9W9ZHD4-F1
#
_cell.length_a   1.000
_cell.length_b   1.000
_cell.length_c   1.000
_cell.angle_alpha   90.00
_cell.angle_beta   90.00
_cell.angle_gamma   90.00
#
_symmetry.space_group_name_H-M   'P 1'
#
loop_
_entity.id
_entity.type
_entity.pdbx_description
1 polymer ?
#
loop_
_entity_poly.entity_id
_entity_poly.type
_entity_poly.pdbx_seq_one_letter_code
_entity_poly.pdbx_strand_id
1 'polypeptide(L)'
;MVSRYLPLLCCALALLLGEGLGNSSVSGPRNKRSSYSSSKPSVKDIALELAKTHLLKMIADERADLNKAKESVYILQRDRCTNIKSVGKPVTHNTRQFIQGAWMKDPLGIMGTETIFVMESYYSKNVVEEFENMDMFKAGVARKTYKLPYKWMELAGWCMDHSSTITEKIQAISSSSICAQSVRRLK
;
A
#
# COMPACT_ATOMS: atom_id res chain seq x y z
N MET A 1 -12.97 -30.76 -33.13
CA MET A 1 -12.13 -29.69 -32.56
C MET A 1 -11.16 -30.33 -31.59
N VAL A 2 -9.88 -30.35 -31.94
CA VAL A 2 -8.83 -31.16 -31.30
C VAL A 2 -8.25 -30.42 -30.09
N SER A 3 -8.26 -31.11 -28.95
CA SER A 3 -7.75 -30.69 -27.64
C SER A 3 -6.23 -30.49 -27.66
N ARG A 4 -5.76 -29.26 -27.47
CA ARG A 4 -4.34 -28.86 -27.58
C ARG A 4 -3.58 -28.80 -26.25
N TYR A 5 -4.11 -29.36 -25.16
CA TYR A 5 -3.48 -29.25 -23.84
C TYR A 5 -2.89 -30.56 -23.30
N LEU A 6 -3.02 -31.66 -24.04
CA LEU A 6 -2.52 -32.97 -23.62
C LEU A 6 -0.98 -33.14 -23.63
N PRO A 7 -0.16 -32.41 -24.41
CA PRO A 7 1.30 -32.58 -24.36
C PRO A 7 1.96 -31.87 -23.16
N LEU A 8 1.30 -30.86 -22.58
CA LEU A 8 1.87 -30.05 -21.50
C LEU A 8 1.76 -30.73 -20.13
N LEU A 9 0.88 -31.71 -19.97
CA LEU A 9 0.72 -32.45 -18.71
C LEU A 9 1.78 -33.56 -18.53
N CYS A 10 2.37 -34.08 -19.62
CA CYS A 10 3.38 -35.15 -19.54
C CYS A 10 4.77 -34.65 -19.14
N CYS A 11 5.15 -33.40 -19.46
CA CYS A 11 6.46 -32.86 -19.07
C CYS A 11 6.56 -32.49 -17.58
N ALA A 12 5.43 -32.28 -16.90
CA ALA A 12 5.42 -31.91 -15.48
C ALA A 12 5.61 -33.11 -14.54
N LEU A 13 5.30 -34.34 -14.97
CA LEU A 13 5.41 -35.55 -14.14
C LEU A 13 6.82 -36.20 -14.18
N ALA A 14 7.63 -35.90 -15.21
CA ALA A 14 8.97 -36.47 -15.34
C ALA A 14 10.02 -35.83 -14.42
N LEU A 15 9.72 -34.67 -13.80
CA LEU A 15 10.64 -34.00 -12.86
C LEU A 15 10.41 -34.39 -11.39
N LEU A 16 9.39 -35.20 -11.08
CA LEU A 16 9.05 -35.57 -9.71
C LEU A 16 9.41 -37.01 -9.31
N LEU A 17 9.96 -37.83 -10.22
CA LEU A 17 10.38 -39.21 -9.93
C LEU A 17 11.73 -39.56 -10.55
N GLY A 18 12.71 -38.69 -10.37
CA GLY A 18 14.12 -38.93 -10.67
C GLY A 18 14.92 -39.34 -9.43
N GLU A 19 14.52 -40.41 -8.74
CA GLU A 19 15.43 -41.11 -7.83
C GLU A 19 16.34 -42.03 -8.66
N GLY A 20 17.56 -41.57 -8.89
CA GLY A 20 18.62 -42.33 -9.56
C GLY A 20 19.77 -42.61 -8.58
N LEU A 21 19.80 -43.84 -8.07
CA LEU A 21 20.89 -44.45 -7.32
C LEU A 21 22.26 -44.21 -7.98
N GLY A 22 23.29 -43.92 -7.18
CA GLY A 22 24.66 -43.97 -7.69
C GLY A 22 25.77 -43.49 -6.73
N ASN A 23 26.24 -44.41 -5.89
CA ASN A 23 27.59 -44.53 -5.33
C ASN A 23 28.12 -43.46 -4.35
N SER A 24 28.08 -43.78 -3.05
CA SER A 24 28.93 -43.17 -2.02
C SER A 24 29.93 -44.21 -1.47
N SER A 25 31.14 -44.21 -2.03
CA SER A 25 32.31 -44.84 -1.41
C SER A 25 32.81 -43.93 -0.29
N VAL A 26 32.67 -44.39 0.96
CA VAL A 26 33.19 -43.75 2.17
C VAL A 26 34.72 -43.89 2.19
N SER A 27 35.42 -42.77 2.05
CA SER A 27 36.82 -42.64 2.48
C SER A 27 36.95 -41.40 3.35
N GLY A 28 37.47 -41.60 4.57
CA GLY A 28 37.31 -40.75 5.74
C GLY A 28 37.83 -39.30 5.68
N PRO A 29 37.60 -38.53 6.76
CA PRO A 29 37.86 -37.11 6.79
C PRO A 29 39.36 -36.83 6.87
N ARG A 30 40.01 -36.62 5.72
CA ARG A 30 41.31 -35.95 5.67
C ARG A 30 41.07 -34.46 5.86
N ASN A 31 41.41 -34.01 7.07
CA ASN A 31 41.38 -32.64 7.55
C ASN A 31 42.04 -31.66 6.55
N LYS A 32 41.25 -31.12 5.61
CA LYS A 32 41.64 -29.94 4.83
C LYS A 32 41.28 -28.75 5.68
N ARG A 33 42.28 -28.19 6.38
CA ARG A 33 42.23 -26.78 6.79
C ARG A 33 41.81 -25.98 5.57
N SER A 34 40.56 -25.51 5.57
CA SER A 34 40.15 -24.40 4.73
C SER A 34 41.00 -23.22 5.18
N SER A 35 42.14 -23.06 4.53
CA SER A 35 42.86 -21.80 4.56
C SER A 35 41.88 -20.81 3.95
N TYR A 36 41.23 -20.02 4.79
CA TYR A 36 40.45 -18.86 4.38
C TYR A 36 41.48 -17.88 3.81
N SER A 37 41.89 -18.13 2.56
CA SER A 37 42.51 -17.12 1.73
C SER A 37 41.46 -16.03 1.65
N SER A 38 41.66 -14.96 2.43
CA SER A 38 41.01 -13.70 2.13
C SER A 38 41.63 -13.20 0.83
N SER A 39 41.20 -13.81 -0.28
CA SER A 39 41.45 -13.28 -1.61
C SER A 39 40.80 -11.91 -1.60
N LYS A 40 41.64 -10.89 -1.42
CA LYS A 40 41.27 -9.49 -1.62
C LYS A 40 40.51 -9.44 -2.95
N PRO A 41 39.27 -8.93 -2.98
CA PRO A 41 38.47 -8.95 -4.20
C PRO A 41 39.29 -8.31 -5.32
N SER A 42 39.33 -8.97 -6.48
CA SER A 42 40.07 -8.46 -7.62
C SER A 42 39.50 -7.08 -7.96
N VAL A 43 40.34 -6.15 -8.44
CA VAL A 43 39.88 -4.82 -8.86
C VAL A 43 38.71 -4.91 -9.84
N LYS A 44 38.67 -5.98 -10.65
CA LYS A 44 37.56 -6.30 -11.56
C LYS A 44 36.26 -6.67 -10.85
N ASP A 45 36.34 -7.42 -9.74
CA ASP A 45 35.18 -7.82 -8.94
C ASP A 45 34.60 -6.62 -8.21
N ILE A 46 35.48 -5.72 -7.71
CA ILE A 46 35.07 -4.45 -7.10
C ILE A 46 34.38 -3.56 -8.14
N ALA A 47 34.95 -3.44 -9.34
CA ALA A 47 34.35 -2.67 -10.43
C ALA A 47 32.99 -3.24 -10.88
N LEU A 48 32.86 -4.57 -10.91
CA LEU A 48 31.62 -5.26 -11.25
C LEU A 48 30.52 -5.01 -10.21
N GLU A 49 30.84 -5.13 -8.92
CA GLU A 49 29.89 -4.84 -7.84
C GLU A 49 29.51 -3.35 -7.78
N LEU A 50 30.46 -2.44 -8.05
CA LEU A 50 30.16 -1.01 -8.17
C LEU A 50 29.22 -0.72 -9.35
N ALA A 51 29.45 -1.36 -10.51
CA ALA A 51 28.58 -1.20 -11.67
C ALA A 51 27.17 -1.75 -11.38
N LYS A 52 27.07 -2.91 -10.74
CA LYS A 52 25.80 -3.52 -10.35
C LYS A 52 25.02 -2.67 -9.35
N THR A 53 25.69 -2.12 -8.34
CA THR A 53 25.06 -1.23 -7.35
C THR A 53 24.60 0.08 -7.99
N HIS A 54 25.38 0.66 -8.90
CA HIS A 54 24.98 1.85 -9.65
C HIS A 54 23.72 1.61 -10.50
N LEU A 55 23.67 0.49 -11.24
CA LEU A 55 22.49 0.11 -12.04
C LEU A 55 21.25 -0.10 -11.17
N LEU A 56 21.38 -0.80 -10.03
CA LEU A 56 20.26 -0.99 -9.11
C LEU A 56 19.73 0.34 -8.55
N LYS A 57 20.64 1.27 -8.25
CA LYS A 57 20.27 2.62 -7.79
C LYS A 57 19.53 3.38 -8.89
N MET A 58 20.04 3.38 -10.12
CA MET A 58 19.37 4.02 -11.26
C MET A 58 17.95 3.49 -11.47
N ILE A 59 17.75 2.16 -11.41
CA ILE A 59 16.43 1.54 -11.56
C ILE A 59 15.50 1.92 -10.41
N ALA A 60 16.00 1.99 -9.18
CA ALA A 60 15.21 2.41 -8.03
C ALA A 60 14.78 3.88 -8.15
N ASP A 61 15.68 4.76 -8.55
CA ASP A 61 15.43 6.18 -8.77
C ASP A 61 14.39 6.39 -9.90
N GLU A 62 14.55 5.70 -11.04
CA GLU A 62 13.60 5.77 -12.16
C GLU A 62 12.20 5.26 -11.76
N ARG A 63 12.13 4.19 -10.96
CA ARG A 63 10.84 3.70 -10.42
C ARG A 63 10.20 4.72 -9.48
N ALA A 64 11.01 5.41 -8.66
CA ALA A 64 10.50 6.45 -7.77
C ALA A 64 9.95 7.64 -8.57
N ASP A 65 10.66 8.08 -9.62
CA ASP A 65 10.21 9.14 -10.52
C ASP A 65 8.93 8.75 -11.27
N LEU A 66 8.85 7.51 -11.75
CA LEU A 66 7.67 6.99 -12.43
C LEU A 66 6.46 6.90 -11.50
N ASN A 67 6.66 6.52 -10.23
CA ASN A 67 5.59 6.53 -9.23
C ASN A 67 5.14 7.96 -8.93
N LYS A 68 6.08 8.91 -8.82
CA LYS A 68 5.77 10.33 -8.62
C LYS A 68 5.00 10.93 -9.81
N ALA A 69 5.35 10.53 -11.04
CA ALA A 69 4.64 10.95 -12.24
C ALA A 69 3.23 10.33 -12.34
N LYS A 70 3.06 9.08 -11.93
CA LYS A 70 1.73 8.45 -11.83
C LYS A 70 0.84 9.17 -10.82
N GLU A 71 1.40 9.52 -9.67
CA GLU A 71 0.68 10.26 -8.63
C GLU A 71 0.25 11.64 -9.14
N SER A 72 1.14 12.38 -9.81
CA SER A 72 0.79 13.70 -10.36
C SER A 72 -0.29 13.61 -11.44
N VAL A 73 -0.23 12.61 -12.33
CA VAL A 73 -1.28 12.37 -13.33
C VAL A 73 -2.62 12.01 -12.67
N TYR A 74 -2.61 11.19 -11.62
CA TYR A 74 -3.83 10.83 -10.89
C TYR A 74 -4.50 12.04 -10.24
N ILE A 75 -3.72 12.91 -9.59
CA ILE A 75 -4.22 14.16 -9.00
C ILE A 75 -4.81 15.06 -10.09
N LEU A 76 -4.09 15.27 -11.19
CA LEU A 76 -4.56 16.10 -12.30
C LEU A 76 -5.85 15.58 -12.93
N GLN A 77 -6.00 14.26 -13.04
CA GLN A 77 -7.22 13.63 -13.56
C GLN A 77 -8.41 13.88 -12.62
N ARG A 78 -8.19 13.83 -11.29
CA ARG A 78 -9.22 14.05 -10.28
C ARG A 78 -9.64 15.51 -10.17
N ASP A 79 -8.69 16.43 -10.32
CA ASP A 79 -8.91 17.88 -10.23
C ASP A 79 -9.59 18.46 -11.47
N ARG A 80 -9.94 17.62 -12.47
CA ARG A 80 -10.78 18.04 -13.59
C ARG A 80 -12.20 18.34 -13.10
N CYS A 81 -12.43 19.60 -12.79
CA CYS A 81 -13.72 20.09 -12.35
C CYS A 81 -14.79 19.96 -13.44
N THR A 82 -15.96 19.46 -13.06
CA THR A 82 -17.18 19.46 -13.88
C THR A 82 -18.37 19.85 -13.01
N ASN A 83 -19.45 20.35 -13.64
CA ASN A 83 -20.66 20.70 -12.91
C ASN A 83 -21.48 19.46 -12.57
N ILE A 84 -21.83 19.30 -11.29
CA ILE A 84 -22.74 18.25 -10.82
C ILE A 84 -24.15 18.55 -11.34
N LYS A 85 -24.72 17.63 -12.13
CA LYS A 85 -26.06 17.80 -12.73
C LYS A 85 -27.18 17.21 -11.87
N SER A 86 -26.89 16.15 -11.11
CA SER A 86 -27.86 15.42 -10.29
C SER A 86 -27.17 14.58 -9.24
N VAL A 87 -27.82 14.39 -8.08
CA VAL A 87 -27.37 13.48 -7.02
C VAL A 87 -28.28 12.26 -7.00
N GLY A 88 -27.70 11.06 -6.96
CA GLY A 88 -28.44 9.80 -6.90
C GLY A 88 -29.08 9.54 -5.54
N LYS A 89 -29.84 8.45 -5.43
CA LYS A 89 -30.38 8.00 -4.14
C LYS A 89 -29.22 7.54 -3.22
N PRO A 90 -29.32 7.78 -1.90
CA PRO A 90 -28.30 7.32 -0.96
C PRO A 90 -28.23 5.79 -0.93
N VAL A 91 -27.03 5.26 -0.74
CA VAL A 91 -26.77 3.82 -0.56
C VAL A 91 -26.35 3.59 0.88
N THR A 92 -27.07 2.71 1.57
CA THR A 92 -26.73 2.32 2.94
C THR A 92 -25.67 1.23 2.91
N HIS A 93 -24.48 1.53 3.44
CA HIS A 93 -23.39 0.57 3.57
C HIS A 93 -23.30 -0.07 4.96
N ASN A 94 -23.65 0.66 6.02
CA ASN A 94 -23.63 0.13 7.38
C ASN A 94 -24.65 0.90 8.25
N THR A 95 -25.16 0.27 9.31
CA THR A 95 -26.00 0.88 10.34
C THR A 95 -25.31 0.74 11.68
N ARG A 96 -24.96 1.88 12.28
CA ARG A 96 -24.18 1.96 13.52
C ARG A 96 -25.00 2.60 14.64
N GLN A 97 -24.52 2.45 15.87
CA GLN A 97 -25.26 2.83 17.09
C GLN A 97 -25.38 4.35 17.24
N PHE A 98 -24.41 5.11 16.72
CA PHE A 98 -24.40 6.56 16.82
C PHE A 98 -25.09 7.20 15.62
N ILE A 99 -25.93 8.20 15.91
CA ILE A 99 -26.66 8.99 14.91
C ILE A 99 -25.80 10.06 14.20
N GLN A 100 -24.56 10.24 14.66
CA GLN A 100 -23.62 11.24 14.16
C GLN A 100 -22.23 10.63 13.95
N GLY A 101 -21.56 11.10 12.91
CA GLY A 101 -20.20 10.69 12.56
C GLY A 101 -19.88 11.05 11.13
N ALA A 102 -18.67 10.71 10.71
CA ALA A 102 -18.22 10.83 9.33
C ALA A 102 -17.41 9.61 8.94
N TRP A 103 -17.41 9.28 7.65
CA TRP A 103 -16.53 8.28 7.09
C TRP A 103 -16.06 8.70 5.71
N MET A 104 -14.88 8.23 5.31
CA MET A 104 -14.31 8.50 4.00
C MET A 104 -13.30 7.43 3.60
N LYS A 105 -13.01 7.33 2.31
CA LYS A 105 -11.80 6.67 1.80
C LYS A 105 -10.69 7.70 1.63
N ASP A 106 -9.45 7.24 1.64
CA ASP A 106 -8.33 8.07 1.20
C ASP A 106 -8.50 8.37 -0.29
N PRO A 107 -8.70 9.65 -0.70
CA PRO A 107 -8.84 9.97 -2.10
C PRO A 107 -7.63 9.50 -2.92
N LEU A 108 -6.44 9.47 -2.34
CA LEU A 108 -5.18 9.19 -3.03
C LEU A 108 -4.80 7.71 -2.95
N GLY A 109 -5.49 6.94 -2.11
CA GLY A 109 -5.21 5.53 -1.90
C GLY A 109 -3.81 5.24 -1.32
N ILE A 110 -3.11 6.25 -0.80
CA ILE A 110 -1.78 6.10 -0.19
C ILE A 110 -1.88 5.23 1.06
N MET A 111 -2.98 5.36 1.80
CA MET A 111 -3.30 4.54 2.97
C MET A 111 -4.08 3.24 2.61
N GLY A 112 -4.12 2.90 1.31
CA GLY A 112 -4.86 1.78 0.75
C GLY A 112 -6.10 2.23 -0.01
N THR A 113 -6.27 1.72 -1.22
CA THR A 113 -7.31 2.15 -2.18
C THR A 113 -8.73 1.84 -1.72
N GLU A 114 -8.88 0.78 -0.93
CA GLU A 114 -10.19 0.34 -0.40
C GLU A 114 -10.35 0.64 1.09
N THR A 115 -9.31 1.19 1.73
CA THR A 115 -9.33 1.49 3.15
C THR A 115 -10.38 2.56 3.45
N ILE A 116 -11.20 2.29 4.46
CA ILE A 116 -12.25 3.19 4.93
C ILE A 116 -11.90 3.66 6.33
N PHE A 117 -12.04 4.96 6.55
CA PHE A 117 -11.81 5.60 7.84
C PHE A 117 -13.12 6.11 8.38
N VAL A 118 -13.40 5.81 9.64
CA VAL A 118 -14.65 6.12 10.31
C VAL A 118 -14.35 6.84 11.61
N MET A 119 -15.11 7.88 11.88
CA MET A 119 -15.08 8.60 13.12
C MET A 119 -16.52 8.77 13.60
N GLU A 120 -16.87 8.04 14.65
CA GLU A 120 -18.21 8.07 15.22
C GLU A 120 -18.30 9.04 16.38
N SER A 121 -19.47 9.67 16.54
CA SER A 121 -19.88 10.37 17.76
C SER A 121 -19.03 11.57 18.20
N TYR A 122 -19.71 12.56 18.75
CA TYR A 122 -19.04 13.67 19.45
C TYR A 122 -18.45 13.27 20.81
N TYR A 123 -18.68 12.04 21.30
CA TYR A 123 -18.03 11.53 22.51
C TYR A 123 -16.66 10.89 22.21
N SER A 124 -16.54 10.18 21.09
CA SER A 124 -15.27 9.58 20.62
C SER A 124 -14.47 10.59 19.79
N LYS A 125 -14.33 11.79 20.36
CA LYS A 125 -13.83 13.00 19.72
C LYS A 125 -12.37 12.92 19.24
N ASN A 126 -11.66 11.81 19.37
CA ASN A 126 -10.30 11.69 18.89
C ASN A 126 -9.96 10.25 18.47
N VAL A 127 -10.97 9.45 18.12
CA VAL A 127 -10.77 8.06 17.74
C VAL A 127 -11.17 7.89 16.28
N VAL A 128 -10.27 7.34 15.48
CA VAL A 128 -10.53 6.96 14.09
C VAL A 128 -10.39 5.46 13.96
N GLU A 129 -11.43 4.82 13.47
CA GLU A 129 -11.41 3.40 13.09
C GLU A 129 -11.05 3.26 11.63
N GLU A 130 -10.19 2.30 11.32
CA GLU A 130 -9.77 1.93 9.99
C GLU A 130 -10.31 0.56 9.64
N PHE A 131 -10.99 0.46 8.51
CA PHE A 131 -11.49 -0.77 7.92
C PHE A 131 -10.70 -1.04 6.65
N GLU A 132 -10.30 -2.28 6.45
CA GLU A 132 -9.49 -2.69 5.30
C GLU A 132 -10.20 -2.47 3.96
N ASN A 133 -11.51 -2.73 3.93
CA ASN A 133 -12.32 -2.66 2.72
C ASN A 133 -13.81 -2.47 3.08
N MET A 134 -14.64 -2.32 2.05
CA MET A 134 -16.09 -2.13 2.19
C MET A 134 -16.80 -3.32 2.86
N ASP A 135 -16.30 -4.54 2.69
CA ASP A 135 -16.93 -5.74 3.25
C ASP A 135 -16.67 -5.83 4.76
N MET A 136 -15.44 -5.55 5.19
CA MET A 136 -15.10 -5.41 6.61
C MET A 136 -15.86 -4.24 7.27
N PHE A 137 -16.02 -3.13 6.53
CA PHE A 137 -16.82 -2.01 7.00
C PHE A 137 -18.29 -2.39 7.18
N LYS A 138 -18.91 -3.09 6.24
CA LYS A 138 -20.28 -3.63 6.37
C LYS A 138 -20.41 -4.59 7.55
N ALA A 139 -19.42 -5.46 7.75
CA ALA A 139 -19.39 -6.42 8.86
C ALA A 139 -19.10 -5.77 10.23
N GLY A 140 -18.64 -4.51 10.26
CA GLY A 140 -18.29 -3.81 11.49
C GLY A 140 -16.97 -4.25 12.11
N VAL A 141 -16.08 -4.92 11.35
CA VAL A 141 -14.80 -5.44 11.84
C VAL A 141 -13.68 -4.43 11.55
N ALA A 142 -13.32 -3.63 12.54
CA ALA A 142 -12.22 -2.66 12.40
C ALA A 142 -10.87 -3.39 12.36
N ARG A 143 -9.99 -2.98 11.42
CA ARG A 143 -8.61 -3.47 11.34
C ARG A 143 -7.75 -2.82 12.41
N LYS A 144 -7.91 -1.51 12.59
CA LYS A 144 -7.08 -0.72 13.49
C LYS A 144 -7.81 0.51 13.98
N THR A 145 -7.39 1.00 15.15
CA THR A 145 -7.92 2.22 15.76
C THR A 145 -6.77 3.17 16.03
N TYR A 146 -6.95 4.44 15.66
CA TYR A 146 -6.00 5.52 15.86
C TYR A 146 -6.56 6.52 16.86
N LYS A 147 -5.70 6.97 17.77
CA LYS A 147 -6.02 8.05 18.69
C LYS A 147 -5.35 9.33 18.20
N LEU A 148 -6.15 10.31 17.83
CA LEU A 148 -5.69 11.62 17.40
C LEU A 148 -5.15 12.42 18.60
N PRO A 149 -4.10 13.23 18.38
CA PRO A 149 -3.51 14.06 19.44
C PRO A 149 -4.47 15.16 19.93
N TYR A 150 -5.43 15.57 19.09
CA TYR A 150 -6.43 16.57 19.42
C TYR A 150 -7.85 16.03 19.23
N LYS A 151 -8.77 16.59 20.01
CA LYS A 151 -10.20 16.30 19.88
C LYS A 151 -10.81 17.10 18.72
N TRP A 152 -11.78 16.55 17.99
CA TRP A 152 -12.62 17.38 17.13
C TRP A 152 -13.58 18.22 17.93
N MET A 153 -13.93 19.33 17.30
CA MET A 153 -15.13 20.08 17.61
C MET A 153 -16.27 19.60 16.70
N GLU A 154 -17.48 19.48 17.23
CA GLU A 154 -18.69 19.08 16.46
C GLU A 154 -18.98 19.98 15.25
N LEU A 155 -18.53 21.24 15.27
CA LEU A 155 -18.71 22.19 14.17
C LEU A 155 -17.65 22.07 13.08
N ALA A 156 -16.57 21.31 13.32
CA ALA A 156 -15.51 21.08 12.37
C ALA A 156 -15.70 19.70 11.72
N GLY A 157 -15.89 19.68 10.40
CA GLY A 157 -15.75 18.44 9.63
C GLY A 157 -14.32 17.93 9.68
N TRP A 158 -14.06 16.75 9.12
CA TRP A 158 -12.71 16.21 8.97
C TRP A 158 -12.44 15.86 7.52
N CYS A 159 -11.17 15.84 7.17
CA CYS A 159 -10.69 15.49 5.85
C CYS A 159 -9.41 14.68 5.96
N MET A 160 -9.12 13.91 4.92
CA MET A 160 -7.80 13.35 4.68
C MET A 160 -7.04 14.18 3.66
N ASP A 161 -5.79 14.53 3.99
CA ASP A 161 -4.87 15.24 3.12
C ASP A 161 -3.62 14.42 2.74
N HIS A 162 -2.69 15.07 2.06
CA HIS A 162 -1.49 14.48 1.47
C HIS A 162 -0.32 14.27 2.44
N SER A 163 -0.49 14.39 3.77
CA SER A 163 0.65 14.32 4.70
C SER A 163 1.27 12.91 4.86
N SER A 164 2.42 12.85 5.53
CA SER A 164 3.26 11.66 5.71
C SER A 164 2.77 10.68 6.79
N THR A 165 2.04 11.16 7.80
CA THR A 165 1.50 10.32 8.89
C THR A 165 -0.02 10.40 8.96
N ILE A 166 -0.70 9.35 9.39
CA ILE A 166 -2.18 9.33 9.43
C ILE A 166 -2.77 10.42 10.33
N THR A 167 -2.08 10.79 11.40
CA THR A 167 -2.46 11.87 12.31
C THR A 167 -2.32 13.25 11.67
N GLU A 168 -1.37 13.42 10.76
CA GLU A 168 -1.25 14.65 9.97
C GLU A 168 -2.19 14.64 8.76
N LYS A 169 -2.44 13.45 8.18
CA LYS A 169 -3.39 13.27 7.08
C LYS A 169 -4.81 13.59 7.53
N ILE A 170 -5.20 13.14 8.72
CA ILE A 170 -6.52 13.40 9.28
C ILE A 170 -6.49 14.73 10.02
N GLN A 171 -6.94 15.79 9.35
CA GLN A 171 -7.04 17.13 9.94
C GLN A 171 -8.48 17.49 10.23
N ALA A 172 -8.70 18.15 11.37
CA ALA A 172 -9.96 18.81 11.65
C ALA A 172 -10.05 20.05 10.75
N ILE A 173 -11.18 20.22 10.06
CA ILE A 173 -11.48 21.40 9.26
C ILE A 173 -11.70 22.57 10.22
N SER A 174 -10.62 23.22 10.62
CA SER A 174 -10.68 24.59 11.14
C SER A 174 -10.69 25.55 9.95
N SER A 175 -11.33 26.71 10.10
CA SER A 175 -11.42 27.79 9.12
C SER A 175 -10.06 28.33 8.62
N SER A 176 -8.94 27.76 9.07
CA SER A 176 -7.57 28.12 8.70
C SER A 176 -6.79 27.00 7.99
N SER A 177 -7.33 25.78 7.92
CA SER A 177 -6.61 24.60 7.42
C SER A 177 -6.72 24.43 5.89
N ILE A 178 -5.76 23.72 5.31
CA ILE A 178 -5.64 23.39 3.87
C ILE A 178 -6.92 22.74 3.32
N CYS A 179 -7.66 21.99 4.13
CA CYS A 179 -8.96 21.44 3.73
C CYS A 179 -10.05 22.49 3.54
N ALA A 180 -10.04 23.58 4.31
CA ALA A 180 -10.95 24.70 4.09
C ALA A 180 -10.57 25.55 2.86
N GLN A 181 -9.30 25.48 2.40
CA GLN A 181 -8.85 26.16 1.18
C GLN A 181 -9.29 25.43 -0.09
N SER A 182 -9.40 24.10 -0.07
CA SER A 182 -9.95 23.34 -1.20
C SER A 182 -11.43 23.66 -1.46
N VAL A 183 -12.23 23.86 -0.39
CA VAL A 183 -13.64 24.29 -0.51
C VAL A 183 -13.78 25.76 -0.95
N ARG A 184 -12.81 26.63 -0.59
CA ARG A 184 -12.85 28.07 -0.94
C ARG A 184 -12.38 28.41 -2.35
N ARG A 185 -11.75 27.49 -3.09
CA ARG A 185 -11.43 27.66 -4.52
C ARG A 185 -12.61 27.37 -5.46
N LEU A 186 -13.83 27.21 -4.93
CA LEU A 186 -15.06 27.02 -5.69
C LEU A 186 -15.93 28.29 -5.79
N LYS A 187 -15.31 29.47 -5.81
CA LYS A 187 -15.97 30.73 -6.16
C LYS A 187 -15.22 31.45 -7.25
#